data_AF-K5Y222-F1
#
_entry.id   AF-K5Y222-F1
#
_cell.length_a   1.000
_cell.length_b   1.000
_cell.length_c   1.000
_cell.angle_alpha   90.00
_cell.angle_beta   90.00
_cell.angle_gamma   90.00
#
_symmetry.space_group_name_H-M   'P 1'
#
loop_
_entity.id
_entity.type
_entity.pdbx_description
1 polymer ?
#
loop_
_entity_poly.entity_id
_entity_poly.type
_entity_poly.pdbx_seq_one_letter_code
_entity_poly.pdbx_strand_id
1 'polypeptide(L)'
;NTCVHEMNIVSTAEVLPRTPLDINDTLSVVFVGSKRPSVKELAKMFRVRKGKILSFLLWLKVNNHLYSNIPIDYESVGLYPEDGFLPGLDERLLHD
;
A
#
# COMPACT_ATOMS: atom_id res chain seq x y z
N ASN A 1 10.37 -28.55 -20.90
CA ASN A 1 9.30 -28.01 -20.02
C ASN A 1 9.91 -26.97 -19.10
N THR A 2 10.05 -25.73 -19.58
CA THR A 2 10.51 -24.62 -18.75
C THR A 2 9.26 -23.97 -18.17
N CYS A 3 9.00 -24.22 -16.89
CA CYS A 3 7.99 -23.49 -16.15
C CYS A 3 8.52 -22.06 -15.93
N VAL A 4 8.05 -21.12 -16.75
CA VAL A 4 8.16 -19.69 -16.45
C VAL A 4 7.09 -19.42 -15.39
N HIS A 5 7.50 -19.40 -14.13
CA HIS A 5 6.68 -18.75 -13.11
C HIS A 5 6.83 -17.25 -13.37
N GLU A 6 5.73 -16.54 -13.62
CA GLU A 6 5.73 -15.08 -13.61
C GLU A 6 6.21 -14.65 -12.22
N MET A 7 7.52 -14.41 -12.10
CA MET A 7 8.02 -13.66 -10.97
C MET A 7 7.32 -12.33 -11.07
N ASN A 8 6.42 -12.06 -10.15
CA ASN A 8 5.91 -10.74 -9.90
C ASN A 8 7.13 -9.93 -9.45
N ILE A 9 7.93 -9.46 -10.41
CA ILE A 9 9.06 -8.57 -10.20
C ILE A 9 8.39 -7.28 -9.77
N VAL A 10 8.10 -7.20 -8.49
CA VAL A 10 7.79 -5.96 -7.80
C VAL A 10 8.99 -5.09 -8.12
N SER A 11 8.84 -4.22 -9.14
CA SER A 11 9.86 -3.30 -9.60
C SER A 11 10.51 -2.71 -8.36
N THR A 12 11.83 -2.91 -8.22
CA THR A 12 12.54 -2.40 -7.05
C THR A 12 12.26 -0.91 -7.02
N ALA A 13 11.54 -0.46 -6.01
CA ALA A 13 10.94 0.87 -6.03
C ALA A 13 12.05 1.91 -6.11
N GLU A 14 12.13 2.62 -7.24
CA GLU A 14 13.11 3.69 -7.43
C GLU A 14 12.76 4.92 -6.58
N VAL A 15 11.53 4.98 -6.07
CA VAL A 15 11.00 6.06 -5.23
C VAL A 15 9.99 5.51 -4.22
N LEU A 16 9.92 6.15 -3.04
CA LEU A 16 9.01 5.73 -1.96
C LEU A 16 8.21 6.91 -1.38
N PRO A 17 6.99 6.68 -0.86
CA PRO A 17 6.18 5.48 -1.04
C PRO A 17 5.66 5.40 -2.48
N ARG A 18 5.19 4.22 -2.89
CA ARG A 18 4.35 4.12 -4.10
C ARG A 18 3.06 4.90 -3.92
N THR A 19 2.34 5.17 -5.00
CA THR A 19 1.03 5.83 -4.88
C THR A 19 0.00 4.86 -4.26
N PRO A 20 -1.09 5.36 -3.66
CA PRO A 20 -2.19 4.50 -3.20
C PRO A 20 -2.76 3.60 -4.30
N LEU A 21 -2.79 4.07 -5.55
CA LEU A 21 -3.28 3.32 -6.70
C LEU A 21 -2.37 2.12 -7.02
N ASP A 22 -1.05 2.34 -7.07
CA ASP A 22 -0.08 1.25 -7.29
C ASP A 22 -0.16 0.20 -6.18
N ILE A 23 -0.39 0.63 -4.94
CA ILE A 23 -0.56 -0.29 -3.82
C ILE A 23 -1.84 -1.12 -4.00
N ASN A 24 -2.95 -0.50 -4.40
CA ASN A 24 -4.18 -1.21 -4.71
C ASN A 24 -3.99 -2.23 -5.84
N ASP A 25 -3.16 -1.97 -6.84
CA ASP A 25 -2.81 -2.93 -7.92
C ASP A 25 -2.10 -4.18 -7.42
N THR A 26 -1.45 -4.08 -6.25
CA THR A 26 -0.78 -5.21 -5.61
C THR A 26 -1.59 -5.88 -4.51
N LEU A 27 -2.71 -5.28 -4.09
CA LEU A 27 -3.53 -5.77 -2.97
C LEU A 27 -4.86 -6.33 -3.45
N SER A 28 -5.09 -7.61 -3.15
CA SER A 28 -6.39 -8.26 -3.31
C SER A 28 -7.00 -8.53 -1.93
N VAL A 29 -8.20 -8.00 -1.67
CA VAL A 29 -8.93 -8.23 -0.42
C VAL A 29 -10.21 -8.99 -0.72
N VAL A 30 -10.32 -10.20 -0.17
CA VAL A 30 -11.53 -11.03 -0.23
C VAL A 30 -12.15 -11.06 1.15
N PHE A 31 -13.41 -10.65 1.25
CA PHE A 31 -14.18 -10.76 2.48
C PHE A 31 -15.16 -11.93 2.38
N VAL A 32 -15.01 -12.90 3.27
CA VAL A 32 -15.91 -14.06 3.36
C VAL A 32 -16.84 -13.86 4.55
N GLY A 33 -18.14 -13.73 4.29
CA GLY A 33 -19.10 -13.51 5.36
C GLY A 33 -20.52 -13.28 4.88
N SER A 34 -21.44 -13.24 5.85
CA SER A 34 -22.88 -13.08 5.52
C SER A 34 -23.25 -11.72 4.94
N LYS A 35 -22.40 -10.70 5.08
CA LYS A 35 -22.65 -9.32 4.64
C LYS A 35 -21.37 -8.62 4.24
N ARG A 36 -21.44 -7.82 3.17
CA ARG A 36 -20.35 -6.93 2.75
C ARG A 36 -20.05 -5.90 3.84
N PRO A 37 -18.78 -5.76 4.27
CA PRO A 37 -18.42 -4.79 5.29
C PRO A 37 -18.62 -3.36 4.78
N SER A 38 -19.04 -2.48 5.68
CA SER A 38 -19.13 -1.05 5.39
C SER A 38 -17.74 -0.42 5.26
N VAL A 39 -17.63 0.70 4.55
CA VAL A 39 -16.39 1.48 4.46
C VAL A 39 -15.84 1.84 5.85
N LYS A 40 -16.72 2.10 6.82
CA LYS A 40 -16.33 2.40 8.22
C LYS A 40 -15.68 1.21 8.92
N GLU A 41 -16.09 -0.01 8.61
CA GLU A 41 -15.48 -1.23 9.15
C GLU A 41 -14.16 -1.54 8.44
N LEU A 42 -14.14 -1.40 7.12
CA LEU A 42 -12.91 -1.51 6.32
C LEU A 42 -11.86 -0.48 6.75
N ALA A 43 -12.27 0.75 7.05
CA ALA A 43 -11.39 1.81 7.56
C ALA A 43 -10.74 1.47 8.90
N LYS A 44 -11.33 0.56 9.70
CA LYS A 44 -10.69 0.08 10.94
C LYS A 44 -9.60 -0.95 10.66
N MET A 45 -9.79 -1.78 9.63
CA MET A 45 -8.85 -2.85 9.27
C MET A 45 -7.72 -2.34 8.36
N PHE A 46 -8.07 -1.58 7.33
CA PHE A 46 -7.17 -1.03 6.32
C PHE A 46 -6.91 0.46 6.55
N ARG A 47 -6.58 0.78 7.81
CA ARG A 47 -6.31 2.16 8.25
C ARG A 47 -4.90 2.59 7.84
N VAL A 48 -4.81 3.66 7.07
CA VAL A 48 -3.57 4.30 6.67
C VAL A 48 -3.35 5.57 7.47
N ARG A 49 -2.09 5.81 7.89
CA ARG A 49 -1.67 6.99 8.64
C ARG A 49 -0.44 7.60 7.99
N LYS A 50 -0.62 8.71 7.26
CA LYS A 50 0.46 9.35 6.51
C LYS A 50 1.68 9.68 7.37
N GLY A 51 1.46 10.23 8.56
CA GLY A 51 2.57 10.54 9.48
C GLY A 51 3.40 9.32 9.89
N LYS A 52 2.77 8.13 10.00
CA LYS A 52 3.47 6.88 10.30
C LYS A 52 4.24 6.35 9.09
N ILE A 53 3.67 6.46 7.89
CA ILE A 53 4.37 6.12 6.64
C ILE A 53 5.65 6.96 6.52
N LEU A 54 5.53 8.28 6.63
CA LEU A 54 6.68 9.17 6.49
C LEU A 54 7.75 8.92 7.56
N SER A 55 7.34 8.78 8.83
CA SER A 55 8.28 8.46 9.92
C SER A 55 9.01 7.14 9.69
N PHE A 56 8.31 6.12 9.18
CA PHE A 56 8.89 4.82 8.85
C PHE A 56 9.87 4.92 7.69
N LEU A 57 9.53 5.64 6.61
CA LEU A 57 10.42 5.83 5.46
C LEU A 57 11.70 6.58 5.86
N LEU A 58 11.58 7.65 6.65
CA LEU A 58 12.74 8.39 7.16
C LEU A 58 13.62 7.50 8.05
N TRP A 59 13.01 6.72 8.95
CA TRP A 59 13.74 5.75 9.75
C TRP A 59 14.45 4.71 8.86
N LEU A 60 13.78 4.20 7.83
CA LEU A 60 14.30 3.18 6.94
C LEU A 60 15.53 3.67 6.17
N LYS A 61 15.51 4.93 5.69
CA LYS A 61 16.67 5.55 5.03
C LYS A 61 17.90 5.62 5.93
N VAL A 62 17.70 5.91 7.21
CA VAL A 62 18.78 6.05 8.20
C VAL A 62 19.34 4.68 8.63
N ASN A 63 18.47 3.66 8.74
CA ASN A 63 18.83 2.40 9.39
C ASN A 63 19.12 1.25 8.41
N ASN A 64 18.74 1.38 7.13
CA ASN A 64 18.95 0.33 6.14
C ASN A 64 19.68 0.88 4.90
N HIS A 65 20.91 0.41 4.68
CA HIS A 65 21.76 0.82 3.57
C HIS A 65 21.14 0.55 2.19
N LEU A 66 20.22 -0.41 2.07
CA LEU A 66 19.50 -0.69 0.83
C LEU A 66 18.53 0.45 0.44
N TYR A 67 18.12 1.27 1.41
CA TYR A 67 17.14 2.34 1.23
C TYR A 67 17.74 3.74 1.37
N SER A 68 19.01 3.87 1.73
CA SER A 68 19.66 5.17 2.01
C SER A 68 19.58 6.14 0.82
N ASN A 69 19.72 5.61 -0.40
CA ASN A 69 19.73 6.39 -1.64
C ASN A 69 18.36 6.50 -2.32
N ILE A 70 17.32 5.85 -1.78
CA ILE A 70 15.99 5.89 -2.40
C ILE A 70 15.30 7.21 -2.02
N PRO A 71 14.91 8.06 -2.99
CA PRO A 71 14.20 9.31 -2.71
C PRO A 71 12.83 9.07 -2.09
N ILE A 72 12.41 10.01 -1.23
CA ILE A 72 11.03 10.07 -0.76
C ILE A 72 10.27 11.03 -1.66
N ASP A 73 9.23 10.55 -2.34
CA ASP A 73 8.31 11.36 -3.12
C ASP A 73 7.19 11.89 -2.22
N TYR A 74 7.27 13.18 -1.93
CA TYR A 74 6.29 13.86 -1.09
C TYR A 74 4.95 14.08 -1.80
N GLU A 75 4.92 14.09 -3.14
CA GLU A 75 3.65 14.15 -3.89
C GLU A 75 2.89 12.84 -3.67
N SER A 76 3.55 11.69 -3.84
CA SER A 76 2.98 10.38 -3.50
C SER A 76 2.57 10.27 -2.04
N VAL A 77 3.37 10.80 -1.10
CA VAL A 77 2.98 10.89 0.32
C VAL A 77 1.69 11.72 0.49
N GLY A 78 1.54 12.81 -0.26
CA GLY A 78 0.37 13.70 -0.24
C GLY A 78 -0.93 13.03 -0.67
N LEU A 79 -0.86 11.98 -1.50
CA LEU A 79 -2.03 11.21 -1.94
C LEU A 79 -2.63 10.33 -0.82
N TYR A 80 -1.90 10.09 0.27
CA TYR A 80 -2.41 9.32 1.39
C TYR A 80 -3.26 10.20 2.33
N PRO A 81 -4.33 9.62 2.93
CA PRO A 81 -5.07 10.30 3.98
C PRO A 81 -4.18 10.54 5.19
N GLU A 82 -4.38 11.65 5.90
CA GLU A 82 -3.71 11.89 7.19
C GLU A 82 -3.91 10.72 8.14
N ASP A 83 -5.17 10.30 8.23
CA ASP A 83 -5.62 9.17 9.03
C ASP A 83 -6.96 8.68 8.48
N GLY A 84 -6.99 7.50 7.85
CA GLY A 84 -8.21 7.05 7.19
C GLY A 84 -8.08 5.77 6.39
N PHE A 85 -9.07 5.51 5.55
CA PHE A 85 -9.10 4.35 4.67
C PHE A 85 -8.23 4.56 3.42
N LEU A 86 -7.58 3.50 2.93
CA LEU A 86 -6.80 3.56 1.69
C LEU A 86 -7.72 3.91 0.49
N PRO A 87 -7.48 5.03 -0.22
CA PRO A 87 -8.32 5.43 -1.34
C PRO A 87 -8.34 4.35 -2.44
N GLY A 88 -9.52 4.00 -2.96
CA GLY A 88 -9.70 3.06 -4.08
C GLY A 88 -9.69 1.57 -3.70
N LEU A 89 -9.53 1.22 -2.42
CA LEU A 89 -9.51 -0.17 -1.97
C LEU A 89 -10.93 -0.79 -1.90
N ASP A 90 -11.95 0.03 -1.66
CA ASP A 90 -13.35 -0.39 -1.57
C ASP A 90 -13.93 -0.89 -2.91
N GLU A 91 -13.45 -0.33 -4.02
CA GLU A 91 -13.77 -0.75 -5.38
C GLU A 91 -13.24 -2.16 -5.70
N ARG A 92 -12.18 -2.58 -5.00
CA ARG A 92 -11.49 -3.87 -5.22
C ARG A 92 -11.88 -4.96 -4.23
N LEU A 93 -12.79 -4.65 -3.31
CA LEU A 93 -13.25 -5.61 -2.34
C LEU A 93 -14.16 -6.64 -3.01
N LEU A 94 -13.68 -7.89 -3.09
CA LEU A 94 -14.49 -9.03 -3.49
C LEU A 94 -15.25 -9.56 -2.26
N HIS A 95 -16.53 -9.89 -2.44
CA HIS A 95 -17.39 -10.46 -1.41
C HIS A 95 -17.91 -11.80 -1.91
N ASP A 96 -17.66 -12.87 -1.14
CA ASP A 96 -18.06 -14.25 -1.42
C ASP A 96 -18.85 -14.83 -0.24
#